data_AF-A0A9X7RH49-F1
#
_entry.id   AF-A0A9X7RH49-F1
#
_cell.length_a   1.000
_cell.length_b   1.000
_cell.length_c   1.000
_cell.angle_alpha   90.00
_cell.angle_beta   90.00
_cell.angle_gamma   90.00
#
_symmetry.space_group_name_H-M   'P 1'
#
loop_
_entity.id
_entity.type
_entity.pdbx_description
1 polymer ?
#
loop_
_entity_poly.entity_id
_entity_poly.type
_entity_poly.pdbx_seq_one_letter_code
_entity_poly.pdbx_strand_id
1 'polypeptide(L)'
;MSGKISFRRTYAGYGDNVRPFERANDIGSVITEFLWYEGSPFYPLGDLISANISSVWLGAGEPTKDDEDNLDLVFKMPESDGGNFFEIVLRSNGGTSYGGWAWGQDLEVTDTVVSGHRVLVAHANELSVFLEYSLEKGKYVQRNVESDCKITTSTVRKLTKMAKRH
;
A
#
# COMPACT_ATOMS: atom_id res chain seq x y z
N MET A 1 -5.20 -16.30 -0.19
CA MET A 1 -3.97 -16.18 0.62
C MET A 1 -4.20 -15.06 1.61
N SER A 2 -4.47 -15.43 2.87
CA SER A 2 -4.53 -14.50 3.99
C SER A 2 -3.23 -14.54 4.79
N GLY A 3 -2.84 -13.40 5.33
CA GLY A 3 -1.69 -13.31 6.22
C GLY A 3 -0.96 -11.98 6.14
N LYS A 4 -0.08 -11.80 7.13
CA LYS A 4 0.80 -10.63 7.25
C LYS A 4 1.76 -10.57 6.05
N ILE A 5 1.84 -9.40 5.42
CA ILE A 5 2.78 -9.13 4.33
C ILE A 5 4.20 -9.06 4.89
N SER A 6 5.13 -9.78 4.27
CA SER A 6 6.53 -9.83 4.72
C SER A 6 7.40 -8.87 3.90
N PHE A 7 8.02 -7.92 4.59
CA PHE A 7 8.89 -6.90 4.02
C PHE A 7 10.35 -7.20 4.34
N ARG A 8 10.94 -8.15 3.60
CA ARG A 8 12.30 -8.66 3.87
C ARG A 8 13.40 -8.05 3.01
N ARG A 9 13.02 -7.26 1.99
CA ARG A 9 13.94 -6.71 0.99
C ARG A 9 13.77 -5.20 0.94
N THR A 10 14.89 -4.50 0.85
CA THR A 10 14.94 -3.06 0.59
C THR A 10 14.77 -2.81 -0.91
N TYR A 11 13.97 -1.81 -1.28
CA TYR A 11 13.67 -1.48 -2.67
C TYR A 11 14.95 -1.16 -3.46
N ALA A 12 15.87 -0.39 -2.88
CA ALA A 12 17.17 -0.07 -3.48
C ALA A 12 18.24 -1.16 -3.28
N GLY A 13 17.87 -2.38 -2.90
CA GLY A 13 18.82 -3.49 -2.77
C GLY A 13 19.57 -3.79 -4.07
N TYR A 14 20.76 -4.38 -4.00
CA TYR A 14 21.57 -4.77 -5.15
C TYR A 14 21.91 -6.27 -5.10
N GLY A 15 22.42 -6.81 -6.20
CA GLY A 15 22.83 -8.22 -6.33
C GLY A 15 21.67 -9.14 -6.68
N ASP A 16 21.77 -10.41 -6.29
CA ASP A 16 20.88 -11.49 -6.73
C ASP A 16 19.42 -11.36 -6.23
N ASN A 17 19.16 -10.43 -5.31
CA ASN A 17 17.83 -10.16 -4.77
C ASN A 17 17.01 -9.14 -5.58
N VAL A 18 17.59 -8.60 -6.66
CA VAL A 18 16.91 -7.65 -7.56
C VAL A 18 15.92 -8.41 -8.43
N ARG A 19 14.65 -7.98 -8.42
CA ARG A 19 13.61 -8.51 -9.29
C ARG A 19 13.26 -7.43 -10.32
N PRO A 20 13.65 -7.58 -11.60
CA PRO A 20 13.51 -6.53 -12.60
C PRO A 20 12.09 -5.99 -12.76
N PHE A 21 11.08 -6.86 -12.64
CA PHE A 21 9.68 -6.45 -12.76
C PHE A 21 9.27 -5.43 -11.69
N GLU A 22 9.91 -5.40 -10.52
CA GLU A 22 9.60 -4.45 -9.43
C GLU A 22 10.12 -3.03 -9.72
N ARG A 23 10.89 -2.87 -10.81
CA ARG A 23 11.56 -1.63 -11.21
C ARG A 23 11.26 -1.23 -12.65
N ALA A 24 10.19 -1.77 -13.23
CA ALA A 24 9.75 -1.38 -14.56
C ALA A 24 9.36 0.12 -14.60
N ASN A 25 9.40 0.72 -15.80
CA ASN A 25 9.21 2.17 -15.97
C ASN A 25 7.82 2.66 -15.52
N ASP A 26 6.81 1.82 -15.69
CA ASP A 26 5.43 2.07 -15.26
C ASP A 26 5.32 2.13 -13.73
N ILE A 27 6.05 1.26 -13.01
CA ILE A 27 6.20 1.35 -11.56
C ILE A 27 6.93 2.63 -11.17
N GLY A 28 8.01 2.99 -11.87
CA GLY A 28 8.70 4.27 -11.67
C GLY A 28 7.78 5.49 -11.81
N SER A 29 6.79 5.41 -12.70
CA SER A 29 5.78 6.45 -12.87
C SER A 29 4.83 6.54 -11.66
N VAL A 30 4.35 5.40 -11.16
CA VAL A 30 3.52 5.34 -9.94
C VAL A 30 4.29 5.75 -8.69
N ILE A 31 5.57 5.38 -8.59
CA ILE A 31 6.47 5.85 -7.54
C ILE A 31 6.54 7.37 -7.56
N THR A 32 6.69 7.96 -8.74
CA THR A 32 6.70 9.42 -8.87
C THR A 32 5.38 10.02 -8.40
N GLU A 33 4.24 9.36 -8.65
CA GLU A 33 2.94 9.80 -8.15
C GLU A 33 2.88 9.84 -6.62
N PHE A 34 3.26 8.77 -5.91
CA PHE A 34 3.17 8.75 -4.44
C PHE A 34 4.30 9.51 -3.74
N LEU A 35 5.44 9.75 -4.41
CA LEU A 35 6.49 10.62 -3.88
C LEU A 35 6.04 12.09 -3.83
N TRP A 36 4.99 12.45 -4.58
CA TRP A 36 4.45 13.80 -4.65
C TRP A 36 3.05 13.85 -4.05
N TYR A 37 2.75 14.88 -3.27
CA TYR A 37 1.42 15.12 -2.74
C TYR A 37 1.05 16.58 -2.98
N GLU A 38 -0.11 16.81 -3.59
CA GLU A 38 -0.63 18.16 -3.90
C GLU A 38 0.40 19.08 -4.60
N GLY A 39 1.19 18.52 -5.51
CA GLY A 39 2.18 19.27 -6.32
C GLY A 39 3.50 19.58 -5.60
N SER A 40 3.72 19.04 -4.41
CA SER A 40 4.97 19.16 -3.65
C SER A 40 5.57 17.78 -3.34
N PRO A 41 6.90 17.64 -3.22
CA PRO A 41 7.50 16.40 -2.75
C PRO A 41 6.98 16.06 -1.34
N PHE A 42 6.39 14.88 -1.21
CA PHE A 42 5.86 14.37 0.05
C PHE A 42 6.91 13.51 0.77
N TYR A 43 7.53 12.59 0.03
CA TYR A 43 8.63 11.78 0.52
C TYR A 43 9.96 12.26 -0.07
N PRO A 44 11.01 12.42 0.77
CA PRO A 44 12.37 12.47 0.29
C PRO A 44 12.73 11.21 -0.50
N LEU A 45 13.55 11.34 -1.55
CA LEU A 45 14.04 10.17 -2.30
C LEU A 45 14.79 9.17 -1.40
N GLY A 46 15.46 9.65 -0.34
CA GLY A 46 16.14 8.81 0.64
C GLY A 46 15.20 7.82 1.35
N ASP A 47 13.93 8.19 1.52
CA ASP A 47 12.94 7.33 2.16
C ASP A 47 12.55 6.18 1.23
N LEU A 48 12.39 6.44 -0.07
CA LEU A 48 12.18 5.40 -1.06
C LEU A 48 13.37 4.44 -1.15
N ILE A 49 14.59 4.97 -1.12
CA ILE A 49 15.82 4.15 -1.14
C ILE A 49 15.84 3.20 0.07
N SER A 50 15.37 3.67 1.22
CA SER A 50 15.33 2.91 2.47
C SER A 50 14.07 2.08 2.65
N ALA A 51 13.06 2.25 1.79
CA ALA A 51 11.79 1.54 1.87
C ALA A 51 11.98 0.04 1.66
N ASN A 52 11.22 -0.75 2.40
CA ASN A 52 11.14 -2.18 2.14
C ASN A 52 10.01 -2.47 1.16
N ILE A 53 10.20 -3.46 0.30
CA ILE A 53 9.23 -3.85 -0.73
C ILE A 53 8.79 -5.30 -0.54
N SER A 54 7.51 -5.53 -0.81
CA SER A 54 6.92 -6.86 -0.94
C SER A 54 6.07 -6.91 -2.19
N SER A 55 6.09 -8.05 -2.89
CA SER A 55 5.20 -8.32 -4.01
C SER A 55 4.13 -9.30 -3.55
N VAL A 56 2.87 -8.97 -3.83
CA VAL A 56 1.70 -9.66 -3.30
C VAL A 56 0.63 -9.76 -4.38
N TRP A 57 -0.24 -10.76 -4.27
CA TRP A 57 -1.39 -10.90 -5.17
C TRP A 57 -2.64 -10.35 -4.48
N LEU A 58 -3.06 -9.14 -4.84
CA LEU A 58 -4.26 -8.51 -4.28
C LEU A 58 -5.50 -8.76 -5.14
N GLY A 59 -5.35 -9.06 -6.43
CA GLY A 59 -6.48 -9.38 -7.31
C GLY A 59 -7.26 -10.64 -6.90
N ALA A 60 -8.55 -10.71 -7.25
CA ALA A 60 -9.38 -11.90 -7.00
C ALA A 60 -8.81 -13.17 -7.67
N GLY A 61 -9.08 -14.33 -7.09
CA GLY A 61 -8.58 -15.62 -7.60
C GLY A 61 -7.13 -15.90 -7.20
N GLU A 62 -6.57 -16.99 -7.72
CA GLU A 62 -5.21 -17.43 -7.38
C GLU A 62 -4.19 -16.86 -8.38
N PRO A 63 -2.98 -16.46 -7.92
CA PRO A 63 -1.91 -16.07 -8.81
C PRO A 63 -1.53 -17.26 -9.70
N THR A 64 -1.30 -17.01 -10.98
CA THR A 64 -0.69 -18.04 -11.83
C THR A 64 0.80 -18.11 -11.53
N LYS A 65 1.39 -19.31 -11.56
CA LYS A 65 2.75 -19.56 -11.04
C LYS A 65 3.85 -18.76 -11.73
N ASP A 66 3.59 -18.27 -12.94
CA ASP A 66 4.58 -17.59 -13.78
C ASP A 66 4.23 -16.11 -14.02
N ASP A 67 3.24 -15.57 -13.30
CA ASP A 67 2.75 -14.20 -13.50
C ASP A 67 3.27 -13.24 -12.43
N GLU A 68 4.60 -13.14 -12.37
CA GLU A 68 5.26 -12.18 -11.49
C GLU A 68 5.03 -10.73 -11.94
N ASP A 69 4.78 -10.52 -13.24
CA ASP A 69 4.53 -9.20 -13.83
C ASP A 69 3.17 -8.61 -13.43
N ASN A 70 2.23 -9.41 -12.92
CA ASN A 70 0.98 -8.90 -12.36
C ASN A 70 0.93 -8.93 -10.83
N LEU A 71 2.05 -9.22 -10.15
CA LEU A 71 2.11 -9.05 -8.70
C LEU A 71 2.07 -7.56 -8.34
N ASP A 72 1.10 -7.19 -7.52
CA ASP A 72 1.02 -5.88 -6.89
C ASP A 72 2.24 -5.66 -5.99
N LEU A 73 2.64 -4.41 -5.82
CA LEU A 73 3.77 -4.05 -4.97
C LEU A 73 3.28 -3.24 -3.78
N VAL A 74 3.80 -3.58 -2.60
CA VAL A 74 3.63 -2.75 -1.42
C VAL A 74 4.99 -2.28 -0.96
N PHE A 75 5.11 -0.98 -0.77
CA PHE A 75 6.28 -0.33 -0.19
C PHE A 75 5.97 0.00 1.26
N LYS A 76 6.71 -0.59 2.18
CA LYS A 76 6.76 -0.16 3.56
C LYS A 76 7.80 0.96 3.66
N MET A 77 7.30 2.20 3.66
CA MET A 77 8.12 3.39 3.82
C MET A 77 8.73 3.41 5.23
N PRO A 78 9.88 4.10 5.43
CA PRO A 78 10.46 4.30 6.75
C PRO A 78 9.44 4.83 7.76
N GLU A 79 9.64 4.48 9.03
CA GLU A 79 8.75 4.92 10.10
C GLU A 79 8.82 6.44 10.23
N SER A 80 7.64 7.08 10.32
CA SER A 80 7.50 8.50 10.57
C SER A 80 6.41 8.70 11.62
N ASP A 81 6.73 9.41 12.70
CA ASP A 81 5.80 9.80 13.78
C ASP A 81 4.75 8.74 14.16
N GLY A 82 5.21 7.61 14.71
CA GLY A 82 4.35 6.61 15.36
C GLY A 82 3.81 5.49 14.47
N GLY A 83 4.29 5.36 13.23
CA GLY A 83 4.02 4.20 12.37
C GLY A 83 4.69 4.29 11.00
N ASN A 84 4.48 3.26 10.17
CA ASN A 84 4.93 3.25 8.78
C ASN A 84 3.76 3.66 7.86
N PHE A 85 4.12 4.23 6.72
CA PHE A 85 3.22 4.31 5.57
C PHE A 85 3.47 3.13 4.65
N PHE A 86 2.39 2.51 4.20
CA PHE A 86 2.39 1.48 3.18
C PHE A 86 1.84 2.08 1.89
N GLU A 87 2.69 2.23 0.87
CA GLU A 87 2.27 2.66 -0.46
C GLU A 87 1.99 1.44 -1.34
N ILE A 88 0.82 1.42 -1.99
CA ILE A 88 0.34 0.27 -2.75
C ILE A 88 0.39 0.62 -4.24
N VAL A 89 0.98 -0.26 -5.03
CA VAL A 89 1.01 -0.19 -6.49
C VAL A 89 0.25 -1.38 -7.02
N LEU A 90 -0.82 -1.12 -7.76
CA LEU A 90 -1.64 -2.16 -8.36
C LEU A 90 -1.13 -2.49 -9.75
N ARG A 91 -1.08 -3.79 -10.07
CA ARG A 91 -0.58 -4.29 -11.35
C ARG A 91 -1.57 -5.28 -11.94
N SER A 92 -1.75 -5.17 -13.25
CA SER A 92 -2.57 -6.08 -14.03
C SER A 92 -2.15 -6.03 -15.50
N ASN A 93 -2.67 -6.96 -16.30
CA ASN A 93 -2.53 -6.91 -17.75
C ASN A 93 -3.11 -5.62 -18.38
N GLY A 94 -3.98 -4.90 -17.67
CA GLY A 94 -4.52 -3.62 -18.09
C GLY A 94 -3.62 -2.41 -17.79
N GLY A 95 -2.53 -2.61 -17.04
CA GLY A 95 -1.58 -1.57 -16.67
C GLY A 95 -1.28 -1.52 -15.17
N THR A 96 -0.46 -0.53 -14.82
CA THR A 96 0.03 -0.27 -13.45
C THR A 96 -0.53 1.06 -12.95
N SER A 97 -1.04 1.10 -11.72
CA SER A 97 -1.67 2.29 -11.15
C SER A 97 -1.38 2.44 -9.66
N TYR A 98 -1.52 3.67 -9.14
CA TYR A 98 -1.45 3.90 -7.71
C TYR A 98 -2.66 3.31 -6.98
N GLY A 99 -2.40 2.39 -6.05
CA GLY A 99 -3.39 1.65 -5.27
C GLY A 99 -3.82 2.37 -3.99
N GLY A 100 -3.24 3.51 -3.65
CA GLY A 100 -3.47 4.21 -2.40
C GLY A 100 -2.48 3.83 -1.30
N TRP A 101 -2.77 4.26 -0.08
CA TRP A 101 -1.88 4.08 1.07
C TRP A 101 -2.62 3.59 2.31
N ALA A 102 -1.85 3.02 3.24
CA ALA A 102 -2.28 2.69 4.58
C ALA A 102 -1.26 3.14 5.62
N TRP A 103 -1.68 3.39 6.86
CA TRP A 103 -0.79 3.70 7.97
C TRP A 103 -0.92 2.64 9.06
N GLY A 104 0.22 2.17 9.57
CA GLY A 104 0.30 1.16 10.62
C GLY A 104 1.71 0.61 10.79
N GLN A 105 1.94 -0.26 11.77
CA GLN A 105 3.21 -0.98 11.91
C GLN A 105 3.26 -2.20 10.99
N ASP A 106 2.10 -2.82 10.72
CA ASP A 106 1.97 -4.03 9.91
C ASP A 106 0.80 -3.92 8.92
N LEU A 107 0.92 -4.66 7.81
CA LEU A 107 -0.13 -4.78 6.81
C LEU A 107 -0.41 -6.27 6.54
N GLU A 108 -1.68 -6.60 6.48
CA GLU A 108 -2.20 -7.95 6.26
C GLU A 108 -3.12 -7.98 5.04
N VAL A 109 -3.04 -9.07 4.29
CA VAL A 109 -4.00 -9.39 3.23
C VAL A 109 -5.02 -10.38 3.80
N THR A 110 -6.30 -10.16 3.54
CA THR A 110 -7.37 -11.09 3.95
C THR A 110 -7.87 -11.92 2.76
N ASP A 111 -8.60 -13.01 3.03
CA ASP A 111 -9.26 -13.76 1.95
C ASP A 111 -10.57 -13.11 1.46
N THR A 112 -11.04 -12.05 2.14
CA THR A 112 -12.23 -11.29 1.70
C THR A 112 -11.89 -10.47 0.47
N VAL A 113 -12.74 -10.56 -0.57
CA VAL A 113 -12.58 -9.81 -1.83
C VAL A 113 -13.71 -8.81 -1.98
N VAL A 114 -13.36 -7.56 -2.27
CA VAL A 114 -14.28 -6.45 -2.58
C VAL A 114 -13.82 -5.80 -3.88
N SER A 115 -14.75 -5.59 -4.82
CA SER A 115 -14.44 -4.94 -6.10
C SER A 115 -13.27 -5.57 -6.85
N GLY A 116 -13.18 -6.90 -6.82
CA GLY A 116 -12.12 -7.66 -7.49
C GLY A 116 -10.76 -7.65 -6.80
N HIS A 117 -10.62 -7.06 -5.61
CA HIS A 117 -9.37 -7.02 -4.84
C HIS A 117 -9.57 -7.50 -3.41
N ARG A 118 -8.54 -8.12 -2.83
CA ARG A 118 -8.52 -8.54 -1.43
C ARG A 118 -8.54 -7.34 -0.51
N VAL A 119 -9.31 -7.44 0.58
CA VAL A 119 -9.34 -6.46 1.65
C VAL A 119 -8.01 -6.52 2.41
N LEU A 120 -7.44 -5.34 2.66
CA LEU A 120 -6.22 -5.18 3.45
C LEU A 120 -6.58 -4.77 4.89
N VAL A 121 -5.73 -5.14 5.84
CA VAL A 121 -5.83 -4.68 7.23
C VAL A 121 -4.50 -4.08 7.64
N ALA A 122 -4.50 -2.78 7.93
CA ALA A 122 -3.37 -2.12 8.54
C ALA A 122 -3.54 -2.13 10.05
N HIS A 123 -2.51 -2.60 10.76
CA HIS A 123 -2.50 -2.66 12.22
C HIS A 123 -1.67 -1.51 12.77
N ALA A 124 -2.28 -0.70 13.63
CA ALA A 124 -1.74 0.50 14.27
C ALA A 124 -1.90 0.40 15.80
N ASN A 125 -0.94 -0.23 16.47
CA ASN A 125 -1.05 -0.65 17.88
C ASN A 125 -2.31 -1.53 18.08
N GLU A 126 -3.22 -1.12 18.96
CA GLU A 126 -4.49 -1.81 19.24
C GLU A 126 -5.59 -1.54 18.19
N LEU A 127 -5.30 -0.76 17.16
CA LEU A 127 -6.28 -0.39 16.13
C LEU A 127 -6.02 -1.18 14.85
N SER A 128 -7.08 -1.76 14.28
CA SER A 128 -7.06 -2.36 12.95
C SER A 128 -7.91 -1.52 11.99
N VAL A 129 -7.32 -1.10 10.88
CA VAL A 129 -7.97 -0.32 9.83
C VAL A 129 -8.13 -1.21 8.60
N PHE A 130 -9.38 -1.45 8.21
CA PHE A 130 -9.70 -2.23 7.01
C PHE A 130 -9.69 -1.30 5.79
N LEU A 131 -9.03 -1.74 4.71
CA LEU A 131 -9.02 -1.04 3.44
C LEU A 131 -9.67 -1.89 2.35
N GLU A 132 -10.63 -1.31 1.64
CA GLU A 132 -11.34 -1.95 0.54
C GLU A 132 -11.08 -1.20 -0.75
N TYR A 133 -11.03 -1.93 -1.86
CA TYR A 133 -10.86 -1.30 -3.17
C TYR A 133 -12.17 -0.62 -3.62
N SER A 134 -12.08 0.66 -3.95
CA SER A 134 -13.19 1.46 -4.46
C SER A 134 -13.06 1.59 -5.97
N LEU A 135 -14.05 1.07 -6.72
CA LEU A 135 -14.11 1.25 -8.17
C LEU A 135 -14.23 2.73 -8.56
N GLU A 136 -14.98 3.52 -7.78
CA GLU A 136 -15.17 4.96 -8.02
C GLU A 136 -13.86 5.73 -7.94
N LYS A 137 -13.03 5.41 -6.94
CA LYS A 137 -11.76 6.12 -6.70
C LYS A 137 -10.56 5.47 -7.36
N GLY A 138 -10.73 4.26 -7.89
CA GLY A 138 -9.66 3.46 -8.50
C GLY A 138 -8.56 3.03 -7.52
N LYS A 139 -8.81 3.03 -6.21
CA LYS A 139 -7.81 2.76 -5.17
C LYS A 139 -8.40 2.22 -3.88
N TYR A 140 -7.54 1.69 -3.02
CA TYR A 140 -7.91 1.32 -1.65
C TYR A 140 -8.33 2.54 -0.85
N VAL A 141 -9.42 2.38 -0.10
CA VAL A 141 -9.92 3.36 0.85
C VAL A 141 -10.24 2.68 2.18
N GLN A 142 -10.06 3.41 3.27
CA GLN A 142 -10.47 2.94 4.58
C GLN A 142 -11.98 2.67 4.56
N ARG A 143 -12.38 1.49 5.03
CA ARG A 143 -13.79 1.14 5.22
C ARG A 143 -14.36 2.12 6.26
N ASN A 144 -15.37 2.90 5.86
CA ASN A 144 -16.09 3.73 6.81
C ASN A 144 -16.91 2.84 7.75
N VAL A 145 -16.46 2.71 9.00
CA VAL A 145 -17.18 1.96 10.05
C VAL A 145 -18.41 2.73 10.55
N GLU A 146 -18.68 3.95 10.07
CA GLU A 146 -19.82 4.77 10.49
C GLU A 146 -21.20 4.13 10.20
N SER A 147 -21.26 3.09 9.37
CA SER A 147 -22.50 2.32 9.17
C SER A 147 -22.74 1.24 10.23
N ASP A 148 -21.72 0.80 10.98
CA ASP A 148 -21.84 -0.34 11.90
C ASP A 148 -21.33 -0.12 13.33
N CYS A 149 -20.60 0.97 13.64
CA CYS A 149 -20.34 1.33 15.04
C CYS A 149 -20.04 2.82 15.20
N LYS A 150 -20.92 3.53 15.92
CA LYS A 150 -20.61 4.82 16.53
C LYS A 150 -19.40 4.61 17.46
N ILE A 151 -18.23 5.17 17.12
CA ILE A 151 -16.97 5.37 17.89
C ILE A 151 -15.83 5.13 16.87
N THR A 152 -15.26 6.12 16.15
CA THR A 152 -14.04 6.86 16.56
C THR A 152 -13.64 7.85 15.44
N THR A 153 -14.43 8.90 15.20
CA THR A 153 -14.08 9.91 14.18
C THR A 153 -12.95 10.88 14.61
N SER A 154 -12.47 10.80 15.86
CA SER A 154 -11.49 11.75 16.43
C SER A 154 -10.03 11.42 16.11
N THR A 155 -9.66 10.13 16.03
CA THR A 155 -8.26 9.72 15.79
C THR A 155 -7.89 9.83 14.30
N VAL A 156 -8.79 9.42 13.40
CA VAL A 156 -8.58 9.52 11.94
C VAL A 156 -8.46 10.97 11.51
N ARG A 157 -9.34 11.87 12.00
CA ARG A 157 -9.26 13.31 11.71
C ARG A 157 -7.95 13.95 12.20
N LYS A 158 -7.35 13.45 13.28
CA LYS A 158 -6.08 13.96 13.80
C LYS A 158 -4.91 13.56 12.90
N LEU A 159 -4.90 12.31 12.41
CA LEU A 159 -3.90 11.82 11.45
C LEU A 159 -4.02 12.53 10.09
N THR A 160 -5.24 12.71 9.55
CA THR A 160 -5.45 13.49 8.31
C THR A 160 -5.03 14.96 8.46
N LYS A 161 -5.15 15.53 9.66
CA LYS A 161 -4.72 16.91 9.95
C LYS A 161 -3.21 17.04 10.13
N MET A 162 -2.52 15.97 10.53
CA MET A 162 -1.06 15.92 10.56
C MET A 162 -0.48 15.77 9.14
N ALA A 163 -1.08 14.95 8.29
CA ALA A 163 -0.70 14.83 6.87
C ALA A 163 -0.87 16.14 6.08
N LYS A 164 -1.86 16.99 6.45
CA LYS A 164 -2.09 18.31 5.83
C LYS A 164 -1.20 19.46 6.36
N ARG A 165 -0.29 19.19 7.29
CA ARG A 165 0.54 20.23 7.95
C ARG A 165 1.98 20.28 7.45
N HIS A 166 2.32 19.52 6.42
CA HIS A 166 3.59 19.59 5.71
C HIS A 166 3.39 20.27 4.35
#